data_AF-A0A2N7QE84-F1
#
_entry.id   AF-A0A2N7QE84-F1
#
_cell.length_a   1.000
_cell.length_b   1.000
_cell.length_c   1.000
_cell.angle_alpha   90.00
_cell.angle_beta   90.00
_cell.angle_gamma   90.00
#
_symmetry.space_group_name_H-M   'P 1'
#
loop_
_entity.id
_entity.type
_entity.pdbx_description
1 polymer ?
#
loop_
_entity_poly.entity_id
_entity_poly.type
_entity_poly.pdbx_seq_one_letter_code
_entity_poly.pdbx_strand_id
1 'polypeptide(L)'
;MNLSRKLYFLISSLIWGLILNSFLFSASPRIKTPAEETQYRRYTQYEDIVRFLSLAQSTSKQVKIKTIGRTREVDNYPSRELFLVVLTDEGRLEPNELNRDKPTILVVASQHGNEQSGKEAALKLIGEAANANLQPLLKKVNLLIIPQANPYGNFFDVRENEIDLDLNRDHVKLEGESTRAIHHVFNLYQPEVTIDVHEKGDDYYRVSIGCVSNLNINRSLQDYSRDVILKEIEKKLEKKNITFHEYLVSETLGLDTSSGARITQPANKEIMLRYSTTDLNDGRNSLGIYETLSFIQEGASRHDLETLEARTNWQYAGIRALIETVSERPEEITRIVHQLRTQLIKRAAARAADDPVHLRMEYVRDPQQSEIVLKAFEVIPTPIRGILKVDKKAGDYLYSQDLIPYRGPANQKIVTRVEKNWFPLVESRLTVRRPSGYLIPSGRLEIVELLLQHGIKVQMLEKDASVEVVAYKITDIVPASADYLAPERIEVQPEKIKALFKKGDFFVSCLQPAANLIPCLLEPQSEYGLIRYFKFRLVPEIKDYFAIYRLEEPASWPLIDFENWSY
;
A
#
# COMPACT_ATOMS: atom_id res chain seq x y z
N MET A 1 -4.10 -27.91 -85.23
CA MET A 1 -5.08 -27.01 -84.59
C MET A 1 -5.69 -27.65 -83.33
N ASN A 2 -4.87 -28.19 -82.40
CA ASN A 2 -5.42 -29.00 -81.30
C ASN A 2 -4.50 -29.10 -80.05
N LEU A 3 -3.69 -28.08 -79.75
CA LEU A 3 -2.87 -28.07 -78.52
C LEU A 3 -3.09 -26.84 -77.62
N SER A 4 -3.76 -25.78 -78.07
CA SER A 4 -3.90 -24.54 -77.29
C SER A 4 -5.15 -24.44 -76.42
N ARG A 5 -6.12 -25.36 -76.54
CA ARG A 5 -7.38 -25.30 -75.77
C ARG A 5 -7.40 -26.13 -74.48
N LYS A 6 -6.50 -27.11 -74.31
CA LYS A 6 -6.45 -27.94 -73.09
C LYS A 6 -5.59 -27.35 -71.95
N LEU A 7 -4.72 -26.39 -72.24
CA LEU A 7 -3.86 -25.77 -71.22
C LEU A 7 -4.56 -24.62 -70.46
N TYR A 8 -5.54 -23.96 -71.08
CA TYR A 8 -6.29 -22.87 -70.45
C TYR A 8 -7.32 -23.35 -69.41
N PHE A 9 -7.79 -24.59 -69.51
CA PHE A 9 -8.78 -25.15 -68.55
C PHE A 9 -8.15 -25.80 -67.32
N LEU A 10 -6.87 -26.19 -67.34
CA LEU A 10 -6.18 -26.71 -66.15
C LEU A 10 -5.59 -25.60 -65.27
N ILE A 11 -5.33 -24.42 -65.83
CA ILE A 11 -4.79 -23.26 -65.08
C ILE A 11 -5.91 -22.44 -64.43
N SER A 12 -7.13 -22.47 -64.96
CA SER A 12 -8.28 -21.78 -64.34
C SER A 12 -8.85 -22.52 -63.12
N SER A 13 -8.74 -23.85 -63.04
CA SER A 13 -9.17 -24.62 -61.87
C SER A 13 -8.17 -24.61 -60.71
N LEU A 14 -6.88 -24.38 -60.98
CA LEU A 14 -5.87 -24.22 -59.92
C LEU A 14 -5.87 -22.81 -59.30
N ILE A 15 -6.28 -21.79 -60.05
CA ILE A 15 -6.32 -20.40 -59.57
C ILE A 15 -7.61 -20.09 -58.79
N TRP A 16 -8.71 -20.82 -59.03
CA TRP A 16 -9.92 -20.71 -58.19
C TRP A 16 -9.91 -21.60 -56.94
N GLY A 17 -9.05 -22.62 -56.88
CA GLY A 17 -8.83 -23.44 -55.67
C GLY A 17 -7.85 -22.84 -54.66
N LEU A 18 -7.04 -21.86 -55.07
CA LEU A 18 -6.01 -21.22 -54.23
C LEU A 18 -6.41 -19.84 -53.67
N ILE A 19 -7.61 -19.33 -53.98
CA ILE A 19 -8.11 -18.04 -53.47
C ILE A 19 -9.14 -18.22 -52.33
N LEU A 20 -9.54 -19.45 -52.01
CA LEU A 20 -10.50 -19.77 -50.94
C LEU A 20 -9.86 -20.43 -49.70
N ASN A 21 -8.58 -20.16 -49.45
CA ASN A 21 -7.92 -20.46 -48.18
C ASN A 21 -7.19 -19.23 -47.62
N SER A 22 -7.76 -18.05 -47.87
CA SER A 22 -7.54 -16.89 -47.02
C SER A 22 -8.20 -17.21 -45.69
N PHE A 23 -7.45 -17.86 -44.80
CA PHE A 23 -7.78 -17.97 -43.40
C PHE A 23 -8.18 -16.57 -42.92
N LEU A 24 -9.48 -16.34 -42.75
CA LEU A 24 -9.98 -15.35 -41.83
C LEU A 24 -9.55 -15.84 -40.44
N PHE A 25 -8.29 -15.63 -40.09
CA PHE A 25 -7.92 -15.45 -38.70
C PHE A 25 -8.67 -14.20 -38.27
N SER A 26 -9.91 -14.38 -37.84
CA SER A 26 -10.59 -13.40 -37.00
C SER A 26 -9.75 -13.36 -35.72
N ALA A 27 -8.76 -12.45 -35.68
CA ALA A 27 -8.12 -12.09 -34.44
C ALA A 27 -9.24 -11.81 -33.45
N SER A 28 -9.26 -12.53 -32.33
CA SER A 28 -10.28 -12.29 -31.31
C SER A 28 -10.24 -10.80 -30.98
N PRO A 29 -11.40 -10.11 -30.98
CA PRO A 29 -11.42 -8.67 -30.80
C PRO A 29 -10.73 -8.32 -29.49
N ARG A 30 -9.75 -7.40 -29.55
CA ARG A 30 -9.01 -6.93 -28.39
C ARG A 30 -9.99 -6.43 -27.33
N ILE A 31 -9.85 -6.93 -26.11
CA ILE A 31 -10.62 -6.48 -24.96
C ILE A 31 -10.11 -5.09 -24.57
N LYS A 32 -10.98 -4.10 -24.63
CA LYS A 32 -10.72 -2.73 -24.20
C LYS A 32 -11.02 -2.59 -22.71
N THR A 33 -10.27 -1.76 -22.01
CA THR A 33 -10.67 -1.34 -20.65
C THR A 33 -11.90 -0.43 -20.71
N PRO A 34 -12.66 -0.25 -19.61
CA PRO A 34 -13.79 0.68 -19.62
C PRO A 34 -13.42 2.13 -19.96
N ALA A 35 -12.26 2.61 -19.51
CA ALA A 35 -11.75 3.91 -19.91
C ALA A 35 -11.44 3.97 -21.42
N GLU A 36 -10.85 2.92 -22.01
CA GLU A 36 -10.62 2.84 -23.46
C GLU A 36 -11.94 2.79 -24.27
N GLU A 37 -12.97 2.09 -23.77
CA GLU A 37 -14.30 2.06 -24.40
C GLU A 37 -14.93 3.45 -24.51
N THR A 38 -14.67 4.31 -23.53
CA THR A 38 -15.22 5.67 -23.45
C THR A 38 -14.25 6.74 -23.94
N GLN A 39 -13.08 6.34 -24.47
CA GLN A 39 -12.00 7.24 -24.87
C GLN A 39 -11.58 8.20 -23.73
N TYR A 40 -11.56 7.70 -22.50
CA TYR A 40 -11.21 8.43 -21.27
C TYR A 40 -12.10 9.67 -20.99
N ARG A 41 -13.32 9.72 -21.54
CA ARG A 41 -14.25 10.85 -21.37
C ARG A 41 -15.09 10.79 -20.09
N ARG A 42 -15.00 9.71 -19.32
CA ARG A 42 -15.62 9.54 -18.00
C ARG A 42 -14.76 8.63 -17.13
N TYR A 43 -14.91 8.73 -15.81
CA TYR A 43 -14.30 7.79 -14.89
C TYR A 43 -15.00 6.43 -14.95
N THR A 44 -14.22 5.35 -14.87
CA THR A 44 -14.74 3.98 -14.75
C THR A 44 -15.46 3.83 -13.41
N GLN A 45 -16.70 3.34 -13.44
CA GLN A 45 -17.51 3.10 -12.23
C GLN A 45 -17.54 1.62 -11.88
N TYR A 46 -18.06 1.28 -10.69
CA TYR A 46 -18.04 -0.07 -10.16
C TYR A 46 -18.62 -1.12 -11.14
N GLU A 47 -19.77 -0.82 -11.74
CA GLU A 47 -20.45 -1.72 -12.69
C GLU A 47 -19.63 -1.96 -13.96
N ASP A 48 -18.86 -0.97 -14.42
CA ASP A 48 -17.93 -1.12 -15.53
C ASP A 48 -16.80 -2.09 -15.20
N ILE A 49 -16.27 -2.00 -13.97
CA ILE A 49 -15.21 -2.89 -13.48
C ILE A 49 -15.74 -4.33 -13.44
N VAL A 50 -16.91 -4.56 -12.84
CA VAL A 50 -17.52 -5.90 -12.76
C VAL A 50 -17.70 -6.51 -14.16
N ARG A 51 -18.21 -5.73 -15.12
CA ARG A 51 -18.38 -6.18 -16.51
C ARG A 51 -17.03 -6.50 -17.16
N PHE A 52 -16.05 -5.63 -17.03
CA PHE A 52 -14.72 -5.82 -17.60
C PHE A 52 -13.99 -7.02 -17.01
N LEU A 53 -14.02 -7.17 -15.68
CA LEU A 53 -13.43 -8.30 -14.97
C LEU A 53 -14.08 -9.63 -15.37
N SER A 54 -15.41 -9.67 -15.48
CA SER A 54 -16.14 -10.86 -15.96
C SER A 54 -15.73 -11.25 -17.38
N LEU A 55 -15.61 -10.26 -18.27
CA LEU A 55 -15.13 -10.47 -19.63
C LEU A 55 -13.69 -11.01 -19.64
N ALA A 56 -12.77 -10.34 -18.94
CA ALA A 56 -11.35 -10.70 -18.88
C ALA A 56 -11.13 -12.14 -18.37
N GLN A 57 -11.86 -12.55 -17.32
CA GLN A 57 -11.81 -13.92 -16.81
C GLN A 57 -12.38 -14.95 -17.80
N SER A 58 -13.45 -14.61 -18.52
CA SER A 58 -14.09 -15.54 -19.47
C SER A 58 -13.22 -15.83 -20.69
N THR A 59 -12.34 -14.90 -21.06
CA THR A 59 -11.54 -14.97 -22.30
C THR A 59 -10.10 -15.41 -22.08
N SER A 60 -9.57 -15.28 -20.86
CA SER A 60 -8.17 -15.61 -20.55
C SER A 60 -8.07 -16.61 -19.42
N LYS A 61 -7.33 -17.70 -19.68
CA LYS A 61 -7.01 -18.70 -18.66
C LYS A 61 -6.11 -18.14 -17.55
N GLN A 62 -5.37 -17.08 -17.84
CA GLN A 62 -4.42 -16.45 -16.91
C GLN A 62 -5.09 -15.53 -15.90
N VAL A 63 -6.34 -15.10 -16.15
CA VAL A 63 -7.07 -14.16 -15.30
C VAL A 63 -8.03 -14.96 -14.44
N LYS A 64 -7.79 -14.98 -13.13
CA LYS A 64 -8.70 -15.52 -12.13
C LYS A 64 -9.11 -14.43 -11.15
N ILE A 65 -10.35 -14.46 -10.70
CA ILE A 65 -10.94 -13.39 -9.89
C ILE A 65 -11.65 -14.02 -8.70
N LYS A 66 -11.45 -13.44 -7.52
CA LYS A 66 -12.22 -13.77 -6.32
C LYS A 66 -12.64 -12.50 -5.59
N THR A 67 -13.77 -12.59 -4.91
CA THR A 67 -14.20 -11.58 -3.94
C THR A 67 -13.41 -11.78 -2.65
N ILE A 68 -12.85 -10.68 -2.11
CA ILE A 68 -11.98 -10.69 -0.91
C ILE A 68 -12.60 -9.95 0.28
N GLY A 69 -13.78 -9.39 0.11
CA GLY A 69 -14.50 -8.64 1.13
C GLY A 69 -15.63 -7.84 0.50
N ARG A 70 -16.35 -7.08 1.34
CA ARG A 70 -17.36 -6.14 0.90
C ARG A 70 -17.23 -4.84 1.69
N THR A 71 -17.45 -3.70 1.04
CA THR A 71 -17.55 -2.41 1.74
C THR A 71 -18.80 -2.37 2.60
N ARG A 72 -18.84 -1.43 3.54
CA ARG A 72 -20.04 -1.17 4.34
C ARG A 72 -21.11 -0.52 3.47
N GLU A 73 -22.38 -0.82 3.78
CA GLU A 73 -23.52 -0.09 3.24
C GLU A 73 -23.79 1.17 4.06
N VAL A 74 -24.01 2.28 3.37
CA VAL A 74 -24.36 3.59 3.96
C VAL A 74 -25.52 4.23 3.22
N ASP A 75 -26.15 5.21 3.84
CA ASP A 75 -27.18 6.02 3.19
C ASP A 75 -26.62 6.59 1.89
N ASN A 76 -27.25 6.29 0.74
CA ASN A 76 -26.87 6.69 -0.63
C ASN A 76 -25.86 5.80 -1.39
N TYR A 77 -25.26 4.78 -0.77
CA TYR A 77 -24.31 3.90 -1.45
C TYR A 77 -24.35 2.45 -0.94
N PRO A 78 -24.72 1.47 -1.79
CA PRO A 78 -24.86 0.08 -1.35
C PRO A 78 -23.49 -0.57 -1.12
N SER A 79 -23.45 -1.60 -0.28
CA SER A 79 -22.27 -2.44 -0.09
C SER A 79 -21.77 -3.02 -1.43
N ARG A 80 -20.48 -2.84 -1.72
CA ARG A 80 -19.82 -3.32 -2.95
C ARG A 80 -18.81 -4.42 -2.63
N GLU A 81 -18.72 -5.41 -3.51
CA GLU A 81 -17.69 -6.44 -3.41
C GLU A 81 -16.32 -5.86 -3.78
N LEU A 82 -15.31 -6.27 -3.03
CA LEU A 82 -13.90 -5.98 -3.30
C LEU A 82 -13.30 -7.17 -4.04
N PHE A 83 -12.61 -6.92 -5.15
CA PHE A 83 -12.08 -7.97 -6.03
C PHE A 83 -10.57 -8.09 -5.90
N LEU A 84 -10.09 -9.32 -5.83
CA LEU A 84 -8.71 -9.69 -6.13
C LEU A 84 -8.67 -10.35 -7.51
N VAL A 85 -7.83 -9.82 -8.38
CA VAL A 85 -7.48 -10.42 -9.66
C VAL A 85 -6.11 -11.08 -9.53
N VAL A 86 -6.06 -12.38 -9.75
CA VAL A 86 -4.85 -13.20 -9.73
C VAL A 86 -4.45 -13.49 -11.17
N LEU A 87 -3.27 -13.02 -11.57
CA LEU A 87 -2.67 -13.25 -12.87
C LEU A 87 -1.50 -14.21 -12.76
N THR A 88 -1.62 -15.39 -13.35
CA THR A 88 -0.53 -16.38 -13.42
C THR A 88 -0.47 -17.05 -14.77
N ASP A 89 0.69 -17.64 -15.09
CA ASP A 89 0.84 -18.44 -16.31
C ASP A 89 -0.07 -19.67 -16.27
N GLU A 90 -0.17 -20.26 -15.08
CA GLU A 90 -0.84 -21.52 -14.80
C GLU A 90 -2.36 -21.37 -14.58
N GLY A 91 -2.89 -20.15 -14.54
CA GLY A 91 -4.31 -19.88 -14.31
C GLY A 91 -4.81 -20.28 -12.92
N ARG A 92 -4.01 -19.99 -11.89
CA ARG A 92 -4.25 -20.36 -10.48
C ARG A 92 -4.91 -19.22 -9.73
N LEU A 93 -5.71 -19.57 -8.73
CA LEU A 93 -6.43 -18.61 -7.91
C LEU A 93 -5.98 -18.68 -6.45
N GLU A 94 -5.90 -19.87 -5.89
CA GLU A 94 -5.68 -20.04 -4.45
C GLU A 94 -4.19 -19.98 -4.06
N PRO A 95 -3.84 -19.45 -2.87
CA PRO A 95 -2.45 -19.27 -2.45
C PRO A 95 -1.59 -20.54 -2.50
N ASN A 96 -2.18 -21.68 -2.11
CA ASN A 96 -1.52 -22.99 -2.09
C ASN A 96 -1.32 -23.61 -3.48
N GLU A 97 -1.96 -23.06 -4.51
CA GLU A 97 -1.82 -23.49 -5.90
C GLU A 97 -0.78 -22.66 -6.67
N LEU A 98 -0.37 -21.51 -6.13
CA LEU A 98 0.59 -20.63 -6.79
C LEU A 98 1.96 -21.30 -6.89
N ASN A 99 2.59 -21.16 -8.05
CA ASN A 99 4.00 -21.50 -8.20
C ASN A 99 4.84 -20.49 -7.39
N ARG A 100 5.48 -20.96 -6.31
CA ARG A 100 6.29 -20.16 -5.38
C ARG A 100 7.79 -20.17 -5.69
N ASP A 101 8.21 -20.80 -6.78
CA ASP A 101 9.59 -20.70 -7.28
C ASP A 101 9.86 -19.36 -7.97
N LYS A 102 8.80 -18.55 -8.16
CA LYS A 102 8.84 -17.21 -8.73
C LYS A 102 8.14 -16.20 -7.79
N PRO A 103 8.59 -14.94 -7.74
CA PRO A 103 8.05 -13.95 -6.82
C PRO A 103 6.60 -13.60 -7.15
N THR A 104 5.84 -13.29 -6.10
CA THR A 104 4.47 -12.80 -6.15
C THR A 104 4.45 -11.31 -5.84
N ILE A 105 3.79 -10.54 -6.70
CA ILE A 105 3.69 -9.07 -6.60
C ILE A 105 2.24 -8.69 -6.30
N LEU A 106 1.99 -7.94 -5.22
CA LEU A 106 0.69 -7.35 -4.93
C LEU A 106 0.64 -5.89 -5.38
N VAL A 107 -0.33 -5.56 -6.22
CA VAL A 107 -0.65 -4.20 -6.68
C VAL A 107 -1.99 -3.79 -6.05
N VAL A 108 -1.98 -2.73 -5.25
CA VAL A 108 -3.19 -2.12 -4.70
C VAL A 108 -3.40 -0.77 -5.38
N ALA A 109 -4.62 -0.50 -5.82
CA ALA A 109 -4.97 0.77 -6.44
C ALA A 109 -6.26 1.34 -5.85
N SER A 110 -6.36 2.68 -5.89
CA SER A 110 -7.54 3.42 -5.47
C SER A 110 -7.92 3.14 -4.01
N GLN A 111 -6.94 3.20 -3.10
CA GLN A 111 -7.23 3.40 -1.67
C GLN A 111 -7.86 4.78 -1.45
N HIS A 112 -7.32 5.81 -2.13
CA HIS A 112 -8.02 7.08 -2.29
C HIS A 112 -8.93 7.00 -3.51
N GLY A 113 -10.20 7.33 -3.32
CA GLY A 113 -11.22 7.18 -4.36
C GLY A 113 -11.07 8.17 -5.53
N ASN A 114 -10.61 9.37 -5.25
CA ASN A 114 -10.40 10.45 -6.22
C ASN A 114 -9.11 10.35 -7.06
N GLU A 115 -8.37 9.24 -6.95
CA GLU A 115 -7.11 8.98 -7.65
C GLU A 115 -7.32 8.01 -8.82
N GLN A 116 -8.12 8.47 -9.78
CA GLN A 116 -8.78 7.65 -10.80
C GLN A 116 -7.80 6.88 -11.71
N SER A 117 -6.65 7.46 -12.05
CA SER A 117 -5.69 6.88 -13.00
C SER A 117 -4.91 5.69 -12.47
N GLY A 118 -4.74 5.56 -11.15
CA GLY A 118 -4.14 4.37 -10.54
C GLY A 118 -5.00 3.12 -10.79
N LYS A 119 -6.31 3.26 -10.59
CA LYS A 119 -7.31 2.23 -10.94
C LYS A 119 -7.32 1.95 -12.43
N GLU A 120 -7.36 2.96 -13.29
CA GLU A 120 -7.34 2.73 -14.75
C GLU A 120 -6.05 2.00 -15.20
N ALA A 121 -4.91 2.29 -14.58
CA ALA A 121 -3.65 1.62 -14.86
C ALA A 121 -3.66 0.14 -14.42
N ALA A 122 -4.25 -0.16 -13.26
CA ALA A 122 -4.46 -1.53 -12.80
C ALA A 122 -5.39 -2.31 -13.75
N LEU A 123 -6.50 -1.70 -14.19
CA LEU A 123 -7.41 -2.29 -15.18
C LEU A 123 -6.72 -2.49 -16.54
N LYS A 124 -5.85 -1.56 -16.96
CA LYS A 124 -5.03 -1.71 -18.16
C LYS A 124 -4.09 -2.90 -18.05
N LEU A 125 -3.42 -3.10 -16.91
CA LEU A 125 -2.57 -4.26 -16.67
C LEU A 125 -3.36 -5.59 -16.76
N ILE A 126 -4.56 -5.63 -16.17
CA ILE A 126 -5.47 -6.78 -16.26
C ILE A 126 -5.87 -7.02 -17.73
N GLY A 127 -6.18 -5.96 -18.48
CA GLY A 127 -6.51 -6.03 -19.90
C GLY A 127 -5.38 -6.59 -20.76
N GLU A 128 -4.12 -6.23 -20.47
CA GLU A 128 -2.95 -6.79 -21.16
C GLU A 128 -2.83 -8.31 -20.91
N ALA A 129 -3.13 -8.78 -19.69
CA ALA A 129 -3.17 -10.22 -19.40
C ALA A 129 -4.34 -10.92 -20.13
N ALA A 130 -5.50 -10.28 -20.17
CA ALA A 130 -6.68 -10.79 -20.87
C ALA A 130 -6.44 -10.93 -22.39
N ASN A 131 -5.63 -10.03 -22.95
CA ASN A 131 -5.21 -10.03 -24.35
C ASN A 131 -3.91 -10.85 -24.60
N ALA A 132 -3.45 -11.64 -23.64
CA ALA A 132 -2.25 -12.48 -23.71
C ALA A 132 -0.91 -11.74 -23.92
N ASN A 133 -0.84 -10.45 -23.61
CA ASN A 133 0.37 -9.62 -23.75
C ASN A 133 1.36 -9.76 -22.57
N LEU A 134 0.92 -10.34 -21.43
CA LEU A 134 1.76 -10.51 -20.24
C LEU A 134 2.42 -11.89 -20.11
N GLN A 135 2.14 -12.81 -21.04
CA GLN A 135 2.59 -14.21 -21.03
C GLN A 135 4.08 -14.39 -20.66
N PRO A 136 5.05 -13.69 -21.29
CA PRO A 136 6.46 -13.88 -20.96
C PRO A 136 6.83 -13.51 -19.52
N LEU A 137 6.09 -12.58 -18.91
CA LEU A 137 6.32 -12.19 -17.52
C LEU A 137 5.64 -13.10 -16.53
N LEU A 138 4.42 -13.57 -16.83
CA LEU A 138 3.69 -14.45 -15.92
C LEU A 138 4.39 -15.80 -15.74
N LYS A 139 5.29 -16.17 -16.67
CA LYS A 139 6.25 -17.28 -16.48
C LYS A 139 7.28 -17.04 -15.38
N LYS A 140 7.54 -15.77 -15.03
CA LYS A 140 8.60 -15.34 -14.11
C LYS A 140 8.08 -14.65 -12.84
N VAL A 141 6.81 -14.27 -12.79
CA VAL A 141 6.18 -13.66 -11.60
C VAL A 141 4.71 -14.08 -11.49
N ASN A 142 4.14 -14.04 -10.30
CA ASN A 142 2.69 -14.03 -10.07
C ASN A 142 2.25 -12.58 -9.79
N LEU A 143 1.08 -12.17 -10.25
CA LEU A 143 0.51 -10.85 -9.92
C LEU A 143 -0.81 -11.02 -9.17
N LEU A 144 -0.95 -10.26 -8.09
CA LEU A 144 -2.16 -10.07 -7.31
C LEU A 144 -2.56 -8.60 -7.48
N ILE A 145 -3.77 -8.32 -7.96
CA ILE A 145 -4.19 -6.95 -8.25
C ILE A 145 -5.53 -6.70 -7.56
N ILE A 146 -5.56 -5.69 -6.70
CA ILE A 146 -6.79 -5.10 -6.15
C ILE A 146 -7.01 -3.78 -6.93
N PRO A 147 -7.81 -3.78 -8.01
CA PRO A 147 -7.89 -2.63 -8.91
C PRO A 147 -8.65 -1.45 -8.31
N GLN A 148 -9.53 -1.70 -7.34
CA GLN A 148 -10.32 -0.67 -6.66
C GLN A 148 -10.51 -1.06 -5.19
N ALA A 149 -9.76 -0.44 -4.29
CA ALA A 149 -9.92 -0.62 -2.85
C ALA A 149 -11.05 0.26 -2.26
N ASN A 150 -11.37 1.40 -2.88
CA ASN A 150 -12.38 2.35 -2.39
C ASN A 150 -13.47 2.66 -3.44
N PRO A 151 -14.46 1.76 -3.64
CA PRO A 151 -15.58 2.00 -4.55
C PRO A 151 -16.41 3.24 -4.21
N TYR A 152 -16.65 3.51 -2.91
CA TYR A 152 -17.41 4.68 -2.45
C TYR A 152 -16.71 5.98 -2.85
N GLY A 153 -15.43 6.12 -2.44
CA GLY A 153 -14.65 7.31 -2.76
C GLY A 153 -14.51 7.51 -4.27
N ASN A 154 -14.37 6.42 -5.04
CA ASN A 154 -14.33 6.49 -6.49
C ASN A 154 -15.62 7.05 -7.10
N PHE A 155 -16.78 6.63 -6.57
CA PHE A 155 -18.08 7.06 -7.08
C PHE A 155 -18.34 8.55 -6.81
N PHE A 156 -18.00 9.02 -5.60
CA PHE A 156 -18.19 10.41 -5.20
C PHE A 156 -16.99 11.32 -5.55
N ASP A 157 -15.93 10.74 -6.11
CA ASP A 157 -14.66 11.42 -6.40
C ASP A 157 -14.07 12.11 -5.17
N VAL A 158 -14.05 11.38 -4.04
CA VAL A 158 -13.47 11.79 -2.76
C VAL A 158 -12.35 10.85 -2.32
N ARG A 159 -11.48 11.33 -1.43
CA ARG A 159 -10.33 10.57 -0.94
C ARG A 159 -10.77 9.44 -0.01
N GLU A 160 -11.64 9.76 0.93
CA GLU A 160 -12.09 8.91 2.01
C GLU A 160 -13.06 7.82 1.55
N ASN A 161 -13.25 6.79 2.36
CA ASN A 161 -14.24 5.75 2.14
C ASN A 161 -15.62 6.11 2.71
N GLU A 162 -16.54 5.15 2.74
CA GLU A 162 -17.92 5.31 3.19
C GLU A 162 -18.10 5.68 4.67
N ILE A 163 -17.04 5.63 5.49
CA ILE A 163 -17.06 6.03 6.91
C ILE A 163 -16.10 7.21 7.20
N ASP A 164 -15.84 8.03 6.19
CA ASP A 164 -14.94 9.20 6.26
C ASP A 164 -13.49 8.85 6.68
N LEU A 165 -13.04 7.62 6.38
CA LEU A 165 -11.73 7.13 6.71
C LEU A 165 -10.77 7.23 5.52
N ASP A 166 -9.59 7.79 5.76
CA ASP A 166 -8.45 7.65 4.85
C ASP A 166 -7.89 6.23 4.96
N LEU A 167 -8.15 5.39 3.96
CA LEU A 167 -7.71 3.99 3.96
C LEU A 167 -6.19 3.86 4.05
N ASN A 168 -5.43 4.79 3.44
CA ASN A 168 -3.97 4.78 3.52
C ASN A 168 -3.42 5.39 4.84
N ARG A 169 -4.28 5.51 5.86
CA ARG A 169 -3.90 5.77 7.26
C ARG A 169 -4.46 4.72 8.22
N ASP A 170 -5.14 3.69 7.71
CA ASP A 170 -5.86 2.70 8.50
C ASP A 170 -5.15 1.33 8.55
N HIS A 171 -3.90 1.22 8.09
CA HIS A 171 -3.18 -0.06 8.08
C HIS A 171 -2.64 -0.52 9.44
N VAL A 172 -3.01 0.14 10.54
CA VAL A 172 -2.79 -0.34 11.92
C VAL A 172 -4.12 -0.57 12.63
N LYS A 173 -5.08 0.35 12.52
CA LYS A 173 -6.39 0.26 13.19
C LYS A 173 -7.35 -0.71 12.49
N LEU A 174 -7.18 -0.96 11.19
CA LEU A 174 -7.98 -1.87 10.36
C LEU A 174 -9.49 -1.69 10.60
N GLU A 175 -9.94 -0.45 10.60
CA GLU A 175 -11.35 -0.11 10.78
C GLU A 175 -12.14 -0.27 9.49
N GLY A 176 -11.54 0.04 8.35
CA GLY A 176 -12.15 -0.11 7.03
C GLY A 176 -12.18 -1.56 6.56
N GLU A 177 -13.29 -2.00 5.96
CA GLU A 177 -13.36 -3.35 5.38
C GLU A 177 -12.37 -3.54 4.22
N SER A 178 -12.05 -2.46 3.50
CA SER A 178 -11.06 -2.48 2.42
C SER A 178 -9.62 -2.71 2.91
N THR A 179 -9.21 -2.05 4.00
CA THR A 179 -7.87 -2.28 4.58
C THR A 179 -7.75 -3.67 5.18
N ARG A 180 -8.81 -4.18 5.83
CA ARG A 180 -8.88 -5.59 6.25
C ARG A 180 -8.73 -6.56 5.08
N ALA A 181 -9.41 -6.30 3.96
CA ALA A 181 -9.30 -7.15 2.77
C ALA A 181 -7.88 -7.13 2.19
N ILE A 182 -7.21 -5.97 2.15
CA ILE A 182 -5.80 -5.86 1.72
C ILE A 182 -4.89 -6.69 2.63
N HIS A 183 -5.02 -6.54 3.95
CA HIS A 183 -4.24 -7.29 4.94
C HIS A 183 -4.54 -8.79 4.88
N HIS A 184 -5.80 -9.18 4.68
CA HIS A 184 -6.18 -10.58 4.49
C HIS A 184 -5.50 -11.19 3.25
N VAL A 185 -5.51 -10.49 2.11
CA VAL A 185 -4.79 -10.92 0.90
C VAL A 185 -3.30 -11.01 1.15
N PHE A 186 -2.70 -10.00 1.79
CA PHE A 186 -1.28 -10.02 2.13
C PHE A 186 -0.94 -11.22 3.02
N ASN A 187 -1.73 -11.48 4.06
CA ASN A 187 -1.50 -12.55 5.01
C ASN A 187 -1.63 -13.94 4.38
N LEU A 188 -2.62 -14.14 3.50
CA LEU A 188 -2.83 -15.40 2.80
C LEU A 188 -1.77 -15.68 1.74
N TYR A 189 -1.40 -14.67 0.95
CA TYR A 189 -0.51 -14.85 -0.20
C TYR A 189 0.95 -14.55 0.10
N GLN A 190 1.28 -13.85 1.18
CA GLN A 190 2.67 -13.52 1.58
C GLN A 190 3.54 -13.05 0.39
N PRO A 191 3.13 -12.03 -0.38
CA PRO A 191 3.85 -11.60 -1.58
C PRO A 191 5.26 -11.15 -1.25
N GLU A 192 6.21 -11.35 -2.16
CA GLU A 192 7.59 -10.87 -2.00
C GLU A 192 7.73 -9.38 -2.31
N VAL A 193 6.81 -8.84 -3.12
CA VAL A 193 6.79 -7.43 -3.53
C VAL A 193 5.39 -6.86 -3.41
N THR A 194 5.26 -5.62 -2.91
CA THR A 194 3.99 -4.88 -2.89
C THR A 194 4.17 -3.49 -3.48
N ILE A 195 3.16 -2.97 -4.16
CA ILE A 195 3.10 -1.59 -4.62
C ILE A 195 1.69 -1.02 -4.43
N ASP A 196 1.63 0.11 -3.74
CA ASP A 196 0.41 0.88 -3.52
C ASP A 196 0.38 2.10 -4.45
N VAL A 197 -0.63 2.19 -5.30
CA VAL A 197 -0.66 3.11 -6.43
C VAL A 197 -1.58 4.30 -6.14
N HIS A 198 -0.96 5.47 -6.12
CA HIS A 198 -1.53 6.75 -5.73
C HIS A 198 -1.28 7.86 -6.75
N GLU A 199 -2.00 8.96 -6.58
CA GLU A 199 -1.77 10.20 -7.29
C GLU A 199 -1.38 11.32 -6.33
N LYS A 200 -0.48 12.18 -6.81
CA LYS A 200 -0.16 13.46 -6.17
C LYS A 200 -0.55 14.61 -7.09
N GLY A 201 -0.36 15.84 -6.61
CA GLY A 201 -0.53 17.05 -7.42
C GLY A 201 0.33 17.07 -8.69
N ASP A 202 0.08 18.05 -9.56
CA ASP A 202 0.87 18.22 -10.79
C ASP A 202 2.34 18.44 -10.44
N ASP A 203 3.21 17.67 -11.08
CA ASP A 203 4.62 17.56 -10.74
C ASP A 203 5.45 17.33 -12.00
N TYR A 204 6.68 17.85 -12.00
CA TYR A 204 7.63 17.62 -13.08
C TYR A 204 7.93 16.13 -13.25
N TYR A 205 8.04 15.39 -12.14
CA TYR A 205 8.24 13.95 -12.12
C TYR A 205 6.90 13.25 -12.26
N ARG A 206 6.65 12.71 -13.47
CA ARG A 206 5.37 12.07 -13.82
C ARG A 206 5.10 10.80 -13.04
N VAL A 207 6.16 10.09 -12.67
CA VAL A 207 6.10 8.92 -11.79
C VAL A 207 7.12 9.12 -10.68
N SER A 208 6.68 8.98 -9.43
CA SER A 208 7.59 8.87 -8.29
C SER A 208 7.33 7.57 -7.56
N ILE A 209 8.37 6.83 -7.17
CA ILE A 209 8.20 5.60 -6.38
C ILE A 209 9.04 5.72 -5.11
N GLY A 210 8.40 5.54 -3.96
CA GLY A 210 9.05 5.48 -2.66
C GLY A 210 9.14 4.04 -2.15
N CYS A 211 10.17 3.74 -1.37
CA CYS A 211 10.30 2.48 -0.65
C CYS A 211 10.15 2.67 0.85
N VAL A 212 10.17 1.56 1.58
CA VAL A 212 10.13 1.52 3.05
C VAL A 212 11.25 2.37 3.70
N SER A 213 10.95 2.97 4.84
CA SER A 213 11.91 3.78 5.63
C SER A 213 11.86 3.49 7.14
N ASN A 214 10.88 2.73 7.62
CA ASN A 214 10.82 2.32 9.02
C ASN A 214 12.01 1.42 9.40
N LEU A 215 12.72 1.75 10.49
CA LEU A 215 13.91 1.01 10.94
C LEU A 215 13.64 -0.42 11.41
N ASN A 216 12.37 -0.79 11.66
CA ASN A 216 11.98 -2.16 11.96
C ASN A 216 11.91 -3.07 10.71
N ILE A 217 12.14 -2.52 9.52
CA ILE A 217 12.26 -3.24 8.26
C ILE A 217 13.74 -3.35 7.93
N ASN A 218 14.21 -4.55 7.56
CA ASN A 218 15.65 -4.79 7.40
C ASN A 218 16.27 -3.82 6.38
N ARG A 219 17.38 -3.18 6.78
CA ARG A 219 18.10 -2.20 5.97
C ARG A 219 18.46 -2.71 4.58
N SER A 220 18.79 -4.01 4.44
CA SER A 220 19.11 -4.57 3.13
C SER A 220 17.96 -4.51 2.13
N LEU A 221 16.69 -4.52 2.58
CA LEU A 221 15.54 -4.29 1.69
C LEU A 221 15.45 -2.84 1.24
N GLN A 222 15.76 -1.90 2.13
CA GLN A 222 15.79 -0.47 1.80
C GLN A 222 16.90 -0.16 0.80
N ASP A 223 18.12 -0.67 1.07
CA ASP A 223 19.28 -0.51 0.20
C ASP A 223 19.01 -1.16 -1.16
N TYR A 224 18.50 -2.40 -1.18
CA TYR A 224 18.14 -3.09 -2.44
C TYR A 224 17.07 -2.36 -3.23
N SER A 225 16.05 -1.82 -2.55
CA SER A 225 15.00 -1.03 -3.18
C SER A 225 15.59 0.18 -3.91
N ARG A 226 16.42 0.97 -3.24
CA ARG A 226 16.99 2.19 -3.82
C ARG A 226 18.07 1.90 -4.85
N ASP A 227 19.02 1.03 -4.52
CA ASP A 227 20.23 0.83 -5.31
C ASP A 227 20.03 -0.08 -6.52
N VAL A 228 18.99 -0.92 -6.51
CA VAL A 228 18.69 -1.85 -7.59
C VAL A 228 17.34 -1.53 -8.21
N ILE A 229 16.26 -1.62 -7.45
CA ILE A 229 14.90 -1.56 -8.02
C ILE A 229 14.59 -0.18 -8.60
N LEU A 230 14.74 0.89 -7.82
CA LEU A 230 14.42 2.25 -8.26
C LEU A 230 15.31 2.71 -9.42
N LYS A 231 16.62 2.40 -9.39
CA LYS A 231 17.55 2.71 -10.49
C LYS A 231 17.19 2.00 -11.80
N GLU A 232 16.75 0.74 -11.74
CA GLU A 232 16.30 0.03 -12.95
C GLU A 232 14.95 0.55 -13.46
N ILE A 233 14.04 0.92 -12.57
CA ILE A 233 12.78 1.57 -12.95
C ILE A 233 13.06 2.92 -13.64
N GLU A 234 13.93 3.75 -13.09
CA GLU A 234 14.35 5.02 -13.68
C GLU A 234 14.83 4.83 -15.12
N LYS A 235 15.77 3.90 -15.36
CA LYS A 235 16.28 3.57 -16.71
C LYS A 235 15.17 3.13 -17.66
N LYS A 236 14.18 2.36 -17.19
CA LYS A 236 13.06 1.89 -18.01
C LYS A 236 12.10 3.03 -18.36
N LEU A 237 11.84 3.95 -17.42
CA LEU A 237 10.98 5.11 -17.63
C LEU A 237 11.64 6.18 -18.50
N GLU A 238 12.95 6.39 -18.36
CA GLU A 238 13.73 7.32 -19.19
C GLU A 238 13.64 6.94 -20.68
N LYS A 239 13.72 5.64 -21.00
CA LYS A 239 13.52 5.13 -22.38
C LYS A 239 12.13 5.44 -22.96
N LYS A 240 11.16 5.74 -22.10
CA LYS A 240 9.79 6.13 -22.48
C LYS A 240 9.57 7.65 -22.40
N ASN A 241 10.63 8.43 -22.12
CA ASN A 241 10.57 9.87 -21.85
C ASN A 241 9.62 10.22 -20.69
N ILE A 242 9.53 9.36 -19.69
CA ILE A 242 8.75 9.59 -18.47
C ILE A 242 9.72 9.99 -17.37
N THR A 243 9.54 11.19 -16.82
CA THR A 243 10.37 11.71 -15.73
C THR A 243 10.10 10.97 -14.43
N PHE A 244 11.19 10.60 -13.74
CA PHE A 244 11.15 9.81 -12.52
C PHE A 244 12.00 10.44 -11.41
N HIS A 245 11.57 10.24 -10.16
CA HIS A 245 12.37 10.48 -8.96
C HIS A 245 11.87 9.57 -7.82
N GLU A 246 12.71 9.27 -6.83
CA GLU A 246 12.22 8.64 -5.59
C GLU A 246 11.14 9.53 -4.94
N TYR A 247 10.09 8.94 -4.39
CA TYR A 247 9.02 9.72 -3.79
C TYR A 247 9.50 10.54 -2.58
N LEU A 248 9.13 11.82 -2.57
CA LEU A 248 9.50 12.79 -1.55
C LEU A 248 8.26 13.33 -0.85
N VAL A 249 8.40 13.61 0.44
CA VAL A 249 7.37 14.22 1.29
C VAL A 249 7.88 15.55 1.80
N SER A 250 7.04 16.59 1.66
CA SER A 250 7.27 17.92 2.25
C SER A 250 6.43 18.08 3.51
N GLU A 251 7.05 18.52 4.59
CA GLU A 251 6.44 18.58 5.91
C GLU A 251 6.95 19.78 6.72
N THR A 252 6.15 20.30 7.66
CA THR A 252 6.61 21.36 8.55
C THR A 252 7.65 20.84 9.54
N LEU A 253 8.79 21.51 9.64
CA LEU A 253 9.86 21.10 10.55
C LEU A 253 9.36 21.07 12.02
N GLY A 254 9.59 19.92 12.68
CA GLY A 254 9.17 19.67 14.06
C GLY A 254 7.70 19.30 14.24
N LEU A 255 6.99 18.96 13.15
CA LEU A 255 5.62 18.47 13.16
C LEU A 255 5.56 17.17 12.36
N ASP A 256 5.26 16.04 13.01
CA ASP A 256 5.04 14.78 12.30
C ASP A 256 3.55 14.63 11.92
N THR A 257 3.27 14.76 10.64
CA THR A 257 1.98 14.63 9.97
C THR A 257 1.77 13.23 9.39
N SER A 258 2.77 12.35 9.51
CA SER A 258 2.76 11.01 8.92
C SER A 258 1.54 10.19 9.32
N SER A 259 1.11 10.32 10.58
CA SER A 259 -0.04 9.63 11.13
C SER A 259 -1.35 9.94 10.41
N GLY A 260 -1.43 11.05 9.68
CA GLY A 260 -2.66 11.55 9.07
C GLY A 260 -3.59 12.28 10.05
N ALA A 261 -3.14 12.54 11.28
CA ALA A 261 -3.89 13.32 12.26
C ALA A 261 -4.20 14.73 11.73
N ARG A 262 -5.45 15.18 11.91
CA ARG A 262 -5.87 16.54 11.54
C ARG A 262 -5.36 17.54 12.57
N ILE A 263 -4.15 18.02 12.37
CA ILE A 263 -3.47 19.00 13.24
C ILE A 263 -3.43 20.38 12.59
N THR A 264 -3.58 21.43 13.41
CA THR A 264 -3.44 22.82 12.93
C THR A 264 -1.96 23.09 12.65
N GLN A 265 -1.62 23.35 11.39
CA GLN A 265 -0.26 23.71 11.03
C GLN A 265 0.04 25.16 11.44
N PRO A 266 1.18 25.43 12.10
CA PRO A 266 1.57 26.79 12.46
C PRO A 266 1.88 27.63 11.23
N ALA A 267 1.46 28.89 11.23
CA ALA A 267 1.37 29.74 10.03
C ALA A 267 2.70 30.18 9.37
N ASN A 268 3.87 29.86 9.94
CA ASN A 268 5.18 30.26 9.40
C ASN A 268 6.31 29.40 10.00
N LYS A 269 6.52 28.19 9.47
CA LYS A 269 7.70 27.39 9.80
C LYS A 269 8.35 26.83 8.54
N GLU A 270 9.66 26.66 8.64
CA GLU A 270 10.48 26.02 7.61
C GLU A 270 9.91 24.64 7.24
N ILE A 271 9.95 24.31 5.95
CA ILE A 271 9.55 23.02 5.43
C ILE A 271 10.78 22.12 5.35
N MET A 272 10.66 20.90 5.84
CA MET A 272 11.60 19.82 5.57
C MET A 272 11.14 19.03 4.35
N LEU A 273 12.10 18.55 3.57
CA LEU A 273 11.92 17.56 2.53
C LEU A 273 12.63 16.27 2.96
N ARG A 274 11.96 15.15 2.79
CA ARG A 274 12.46 13.82 3.16
C ARG A 274 11.96 12.76 2.19
N TYR A 275 12.54 11.57 2.29
CA TYR A 275 11.91 10.38 1.72
C TYR A 275 10.62 10.04 2.46
N SER A 276 9.97 8.96 2.00
CA SER A 276 8.66 8.55 2.52
C SER A 276 8.63 8.30 4.03
N THR A 277 7.43 8.30 4.60
CA THR A 277 7.23 8.24 6.06
C THR A 277 7.67 6.91 6.67
N THR A 278 8.04 6.92 7.96
CA THR A 278 8.26 5.76 8.82
C THR A 278 6.99 5.17 9.42
N ASP A 279 5.83 5.84 9.35
CA ASP A 279 4.60 5.36 10.01
C ASP A 279 4.16 3.98 9.45
N LEU A 280 3.68 3.11 10.34
CA LEU A 280 3.20 1.76 10.01
C LEU A 280 1.74 1.74 9.54
N ASN A 281 1.07 2.89 9.47
CA ASN A 281 -0.34 2.97 9.12
C ASN A 281 -0.65 3.21 7.64
N ASP A 282 0.38 3.24 6.79
CA ASP A 282 0.25 3.22 5.34
C ASP A 282 0.47 1.81 4.76
N GLY A 283 -0.02 1.59 3.54
CA GLY A 283 0.09 0.29 2.86
C GLY A 283 1.53 -0.13 2.54
N ARG A 284 2.50 0.80 2.61
CA ARG A 284 3.90 0.52 2.31
C ARG A 284 4.59 -0.10 3.52
N ASN A 285 4.73 0.63 4.62
CA ASN A 285 5.48 0.13 5.78
C ASN A 285 4.71 -0.96 6.53
N SER A 286 3.38 -0.91 6.57
CA SER A 286 2.56 -1.94 7.23
C SER A 286 2.74 -3.34 6.62
N LEU A 287 2.91 -3.41 5.30
CA LEU A 287 3.20 -4.66 4.60
C LEU A 287 4.71 -4.95 4.58
N GLY A 288 5.53 -3.90 4.55
CA GLY A 288 6.99 -3.97 4.56
C GLY A 288 7.59 -4.56 5.84
N ILE A 289 6.96 -4.35 7.01
CA ILE A 289 7.43 -4.86 8.33
C ILE A 289 7.50 -6.39 8.41
N TYR A 290 6.85 -7.09 7.48
CA TYR A 290 6.97 -8.55 7.29
C TYR A 290 8.16 -8.96 6.40
N GLU A 291 9.19 -8.11 6.35
CA GLU A 291 10.39 -8.25 5.52
C GLU A 291 10.04 -8.40 4.02
N THR A 292 9.18 -7.50 3.53
CA THR A 292 8.68 -7.47 2.15
C THR A 292 9.23 -6.25 1.41
N LEU A 293 9.60 -6.41 0.13
CA LEU A 293 9.92 -5.26 -0.73
C LEU A 293 8.64 -4.47 -1.02
N SER A 294 8.44 -3.36 -0.32
CA SER A 294 7.19 -2.62 -0.37
C SER A 294 7.38 -1.20 -0.87
N PHE A 295 6.52 -0.80 -1.81
CA PHE A 295 6.62 0.45 -2.55
C PHE A 295 5.32 1.24 -2.51
N ILE A 296 5.43 2.56 -2.64
CA ILE A 296 4.32 3.45 -2.98
C ILE A 296 4.65 4.12 -4.31
N GLN A 297 3.71 4.19 -5.24
CA GLN A 297 3.84 4.93 -6.48
C GLN A 297 2.91 6.12 -6.49
N GLU A 298 3.45 7.28 -6.85
CA GLU A 298 2.77 8.57 -6.84
C GLU A 298 2.89 9.18 -8.25
N GLY A 299 1.79 9.11 -9.00
CA GLY A 299 1.72 9.68 -10.34
C GLY A 299 1.30 11.15 -10.31
N ALA A 300 1.96 11.98 -11.11
CA ALA A 300 1.58 13.39 -11.25
C ALA A 300 0.14 13.52 -11.76
N SER A 301 -0.68 14.28 -11.04
CA SER A 301 -2.11 14.39 -11.34
C SER A 301 -2.69 15.77 -11.12
N ARG A 302 -3.60 16.12 -12.02
CA ARG A 302 -4.49 17.29 -11.88
C ARG A 302 -5.91 16.90 -11.47
N HIS A 303 -6.14 15.61 -11.19
CA HIS A 303 -7.44 15.03 -10.86
C HIS A 303 -8.55 15.44 -11.85
N ASP A 304 -8.23 15.41 -13.16
CA ASP A 304 -9.16 15.78 -14.23
C ASP A 304 -9.31 14.68 -15.29
N LEU A 305 -10.43 14.72 -16.02
CA LEU A 305 -10.71 13.82 -17.13
C LEU A 305 -9.80 14.08 -18.34
N GLU A 306 -9.46 15.33 -18.61
CA GLU A 306 -8.66 15.75 -19.77
C GLU A 306 -7.30 15.03 -19.82
N THR A 307 -6.68 14.82 -18.66
CA THR A 307 -5.37 14.15 -18.53
C THR A 307 -5.47 12.70 -18.11
N LEU A 308 -6.68 12.15 -17.93
CA LEU A 308 -6.86 10.80 -17.40
C LEU A 308 -6.09 9.75 -18.22
N GLU A 309 -6.12 9.85 -19.55
CA GLU A 309 -5.38 8.94 -20.43
C GLU A 309 -3.86 9.03 -20.22
N ALA A 310 -3.30 10.24 -20.21
CA ALA A 310 -1.87 10.46 -20.01
C ALA A 310 -1.41 9.93 -18.64
N ARG A 311 -2.16 10.27 -17.58
CA ARG A 311 -1.89 9.84 -16.20
C ARG A 311 -1.99 8.32 -16.06
N THR A 312 -3.01 7.71 -16.67
CA THR A 312 -3.16 6.25 -16.73
C THR A 312 -1.94 5.59 -17.36
N ASN A 313 -1.42 6.16 -18.45
CA ASN A 313 -0.24 5.63 -19.13
C ASN A 313 1.05 5.81 -18.32
N TRP A 314 1.21 6.91 -17.57
CA TRP A 314 2.34 7.09 -16.65
C TRP A 314 2.30 6.09 -15.51
N GLN A 315 1.15 5.96 -14.85
CA GLN A 315 0.93 5.01 -13.76
C GLN A 315 1.19 3.57 -14.22
N TYR A 316 0.61 3.19 -15.37
CA TYR A 316 0.84 1.90 -15.99
C TYR A 316 2.33 1.66 -16.29
N ALA A 317 3.03 2.66 -16.83
CA ALA A 317 4.46 2.53 -17.12
C ALA A 317 5.31 2.31 -15.85
N GLY A 318 4.97 2.95 -14.73
CA GLY A 318 5.64 2.74 -13.45
C GLY A 318 5.41 1.33 -12.89
N ILE A 319 4.15 0.88 -12.81
CA ILE A 319 3.79 -0.48 -12.38
C ILE A 319 4.48 -1.50 -13.28
N ARG A 320 4.44 -1.27 -14.59
CA ARG A 320 5.06 -2.12 -15.61
C ARG A 320 6.57 -2.23 -15.42
N ALA A 321 7.24 -1.10 -15.19
CA ALA A 321 8.69 -1.07 -14.97
C ALA A 321 9.07 -1.86 -13.71
N LEU A 322 8.32 -1.73 -12.62
CA LEU A 322 8.54 -2.54 -11.41
C LEU A 322 8.41 -4.04 -11.72
N ILE A 323 7.30 -4.45 -12.35
CA ILE A 323 7.07 -5.87 -12.69
C ILE A 323 8.19 -6.42 -13.58
N GLU A 324 8.63 -5.66 -14.58
CA GLU A 324 9.74 -6.04 -15.46
C GLU A 324 11.04 -6.19 -14.67
N THR A 325 11.39 -5.22 -13.83
CA THR A 325 12.59 -5.29 -12.96
C THR A 325 12.56 -6.50 -12.04
N VAL A 326 11.41 -6.82 -11.43
CA VAL A 326 11.26 -8.01 -10.58
C VAL A 326 11.40 -9.30 -11.40
N SER A 327 10.80 -9.34 -12.59
CA SER A 327 10.86 -10.50 -13.49
C SER A 327 12.26 -10.79 -14.06
N GLU A 328 13.15 -9.80 -14.04
CA GLU A 328 14.54 -9.94 -14.47
C GLU A 328 15.40 -10.58 -13.36
N ARG A 329 14.90 -10.65 -12.12
CA ARG A 329 15.64 -11.10 -10.92
C ARG A 329 14.81 -12.01 -9.98
N PRO A 330 14.02 -12.98 -10.48
CA PRO A 330 13.04 -13.69 -9.67
C PRO A 330 13.66 -14.47 -8.50
N GLU A 331 14.75 -15.21 -8.76
CA GLU A 331 15.45 -16.01 -7.75
C GLU A 331 16.17 -15.16 -6.70
N GLU A 332 16.67 -13.99 -7.10
CA GLU A 332 17.38 -13.06 -6.23
C GLU A 332 16.41 -12.46 -5.21
N ILE A 333 15.28 -11.93 -5.68
CA ILE A 333 14.23 -11.33 -4.84
C ILE A 333 13.62 -12.36 -3.89
N THR A 334 13.23 -13.52 -4.42
CA THR A 334 12.63 -14.60 -3.61
C THR A 334 13.59 -15.03 -2.49
N ARG A 335 14.86 -15.22 -2.82
CA ARG A 335 15.89 -15.59 -1.85
C ARG A 335 16.09 -14.53 -0.77
N ILE A 336 16.24 -13.26 -1.13
CA ILE A 336 16.44 -12.16 -0.17
C ILE A 336 15.27 -12.12 0.82
N VAL A 337 14.03 -12.05 0.30
CA VAL A 337 12.83 -11.95 1.13
C VAL A 337 12.67 -13.18 2.03
N HIS A 338 12.79 -14.40 1.49
CA HIS A 338 12.61 -15.62 2.29
C HIS A 338 13.71 -15.80 3.34
N GLN A 339 14.94 -15.43 3.03
CA GLN A 339 16.05 -15.44 3.99
C GLN A 339 15.78 -14.46 5.13
N LEU A 340 15.35 -13.23 4.83
CA LEU A 340 15.07 -12.22 5.84
C LEU A 340 13.89 -12.61 6.73
N ARG A 341 12.80 -13.13 6.16
CA ARG A 341 11.67 -13.68 6.93
C ARG A 341 12.12 -14.80 7.88
N THR A 342 12.94 -15.73 7.39
CA THR A 342 13.50 -16.81 8.21
C THR A 342 14.43 -16.28 9.31
N GLN A 343 15.28 -15.31 8.98
CA GLN A 343 16.20 -14.67 9.93
C GLN A 343 15.45 -13.88 11.00
N LEU A 344 14.34 -13.19 10.66
CA LEU A 344 13.49 -12.51 11.62
C LEU A 344 12.99 -13.47 12.71
N ILE A 345 12.50 -14.66 12.35
CA ILE A 345 12.08 -15.67 13.33
C ILE A 345 13.25 -16.15 14.19
N LYS A 346 14.43 -16.38 13.61
CA LYS A 346 15.63 -16.77 14.36
C LYS A 346 16.07 -15.69 15.35
N ARG A 347 16.07 -14.42 14.93
CA ARG A 347 16.36 -13.27 15.78
C ARG A 347 15.31 -13.12 16.88
N ALA A 348 14.03 -13.35 16.55
CA ALA A 348 12.94 -13.33 17.51
C ALA A 348 13.05 -14.42 18.58
N ALA A 349 13.56 -15.61 18.23
CA ALA A 349 13.87 -16.66 19.20
C ALA A 349 15.07 -16.29 20.09
N ALA A 350 16.14 -15.76 19.48
CA ALA A 350 17.37 -15.39 20.18
C ALA A 350 17.17 -14.23 21.17
N ARG A 351 16.30 -13.28 20.84
CA ARG A 351 16.00 -12.08 21.65
C ARG A 351 17.29 -11.34 22.03
N ALA A 352 18.19 -11.17 21.07
CA ALA A 352 19.48 -10.54 21.30
C ALA A 352 19.30 -9.05 21.65
N ALA A 353 20.17 -8.52 22.51
CA ALA A 353 20.06 -7.12 22.97
C ALA A 353 20.40 -6.11 21.86
N ASP A 354 21.15 -6.52 20.85
CA ASP A 354 21.58 -5.76 19.67
C ASP A 354 20.61 -5.85 18.48
N ASP A 355 19.50 -6.59 18.61
CA ASP A 355 18.38 -6.60 17.67
C ASP A 355 17.09 -6.07 18.32
N PRO A 356 17.06 -4.78 18.71
CA PRO A 356 15.89 -4.23 19.36
C PRO A 356 14.79 -3.87 18.34
N VAL A 357 13.57 -3.67 18.85
CA VAL A 357 12.46 -3.06 18.10
C VAL A 357 12.43 -1.58 18.41
N HIS A 358 12.30 -0.77 17.36
CA HIS A 358 12.30 0.68 17.41
C HIS A 358 10.88 1.20 17.62
N LEU A 359 10.66 1.94 18.70
CA LEU A 359 9.34 2.44 19.10
C LEU A 359 9.10 3.90 18.73
N ARG A 360 10.19 4.68 18.60
CA ARG A 360 10.17 6.10 18.20
C ARG A 360 11.31 6.39 17.24
N MET A 361 11.03 7.14 16.18
CA MET A 361 12.02 7.48 15.16
C MET A 361 11.95 8.96 14.82
N GLU A 362 13.05 9.48 14.28
CA GLU A 362 13.09 10.86 13.80
C GLU A 362 13.83 10.92 12.46
N TYR A 363 13.36 11.80 11.57
CA TYR A 363 14.06 12.12 10.33
C TYR A 363 15.23 13.06 10.62
N VAL A 364 16.41 12.71 10.14
CA VAL A 364 17.63 13.48 10.37
C VAL A 364 18.34 13.80 9.06
N ARG A 365 19.17 14.84 9.10
CA ARG A 365 19.99 15.27 7.97
C ARG A 365 21.08 14.25 7.68
N ASP A 366 21.50 14.16 6.42
CA ASP A 366 22.73 13.47 6.05
C ASP A 366 23.90 14.48 6.05
N PRO A 367 24.92 14.29 6.90
CA PRO A 367 26.12 15.14 6.88
C PRO A 367 26.89 15.10 5.55
N GLN A 368 26.77 14.02 4.78
CA GLN A 368 27.44 13.85 3.49
C GLN A 368 26.64 14.44 2.33
N GLN A 369 25.31 14.53 2.48
CA GLN A 369 24.40 15.11 1.51
C GLN A 369 23.42 16.05 2.22
N SER A 370 23.84 17.30 2.39
CA SER A 370 23.07 18.31 3.14
C SER A 370 21.94 18.97 2.35
N GLU A 371 21.90 18.78 1.03
CA GLU A 371 20.89 19.33 0.13
C GLU A 371 20.51 18.34 -0.97
N ILE A 372 19.35 18.58 -1.58
CA ILE A 372 18.88 17.84 -2.75
C ILE A 372 18.55 18.81 -3.89
N VAL A 373 18.94 18.42 -5.11
CA VAL A 373 18.71 19.19 -6.32
C VAL A 373 17.62 18.51 -7.14
N LEU A 374 16.54 19.23 -7.38
CA LEU A 374 15.35 18.74 -8.06
C LEU A 374 15.00 19.61 -9.26
N LYS A 375 14.25 19.03 -10.19
CA LYS A 375 13.54 19.80 -11.21
C LYS A 375 12.11 20.05 -10.72
N ALA A 376 11.61 21.25 -10.97
CA ALA A 376 10.24 21.62 -10.63
C ALA A 376 9.67 22.53 -11.71
N PHE A 377 8.35 22.64 -11.77
CA PHE A 377 7.70 23.69 -12.53
C PHE A 377 7.84 25.03 -11.79
N GLU A 378 8.13 26.10 -12.54
CA GLU A 378 8.15 27.46 -12.00
C GLU A 378 6.75 27.82 -11.54
N VAL A 379 6.58 28.00 -10.24
CA VAL A 379 5.32 28.46 -9.66
C VAL A 379 5.23 29.97 -9.92
N ILE A 380 4.48 30.37 -10.94
CA ILE A 380 4.18 31.77 -11.18
C ILE A 380 3.03 32.16 -10.23
N PRO A 381 3.23 33.08 -9.27
CA PRO A 381 2.16 33.52 -8.39
C PRO A 381 1.03 34.11 -9.23
N THR A 382 -0.14 33.50 -9.17
CA THR A 382 -1.33 33.98 -9.87
C THR A 382 -2.28 34.64 -8.87
N PRO A 383 -2.79 35.85 -9.16
CA PRO A 383 -3.86 36.44 -8.36
C PRO A 383 -5.20 35.70 -8.54
N ILE A 384 -5.28 34.78 -9.51
CA ILE A 384 -6.48 34.04 -9.86
C ILE A 384 -6.63 32.83 -8.93
N ARG A 385 -7.60 32.91 -8.00
CA ARG A 385 -7.93 31.81 -7.07
C ARG A 385 -8.59 30.61 -7.75
N GLY A 386 -9.17 30.79 -8.93
CA GLY A 386 -9.84 29.76 -9.71
C GLY A 386 -10.63 30.39 -10.86
N ILE A 387 -11.09 29.56 -11.79
CA ILE A 387 -12.00 29.96 -12.87
C ILE A 387 -13.40 29.54 -12.46
N LEU A 388 -14.38 30.44 -12.58
CA LEU A 388 -15.77 30.11 -12.30
C LEU A 388 -16.29 29.05 -13.29
N LYS A 389 -16.91 27.99 -12.78
CA LYS A 389 -17.65 26.98 -13.55
C LYS A 389 -19.04 27.49 -13.96
N VAL A 390 -19.59 28.43 -13.19
CA VAL A 390 -20.93 28.97 -13.35
C VAL A 390 -20.86 30.48 -13.23
N ASP A 391 -21.67 31.18 -14.02
CA ASP A 391 -21.80 32.62 -13.90
C ASP A 391 -22.38 32.99 -12.53
N LYS A 392 -21.70 33.88 -11.81
CA LYS A 392 -22.11 34.40 -10.50
C LYS A 392 -22.29 35.90 -10.60
N LYS A 393 -23.33 36.45 -9.94
CA LYS A 393 -23.54 37.88 -9.85
C LYS A 393 -22.76 38.46 -8.67
N ALA A 394 -22.47 39.76 -8.72
CA ALA A 394 -21.85 40.47 -7.62
C ALA A 394 -22.74 40.35 -6.36
N GLY A 395 -22.18 39.84 -5.26
CA GLY A 395 -22.89 39.60 -4.00
C GLY A 395 -23.29 38.14 -3.77
N ASP A 396 -23.21 37.26 -4.78
CA ASP A 396 -23.48 35.83 -4.59
C ASP A 396 -22.38 35.16 -3.77
N TYR A 397 -22.76 34.17 -2.94
CA TYR A 397 -21.79 33.31 -2.28
C TYR A 397 -20.99 32.48 -3.30
N LEU A 398 -19.67 32.48 -3.12
CA LEU A 398 -18.73 31.68 -3.89
C LEU A 398 -18.37 30.43 -3.10
N TYR A 399 -18.82 29.27 -3.56
CA TYR A 399 -18.46 27.99 -2.96
C TYR A 399 -17.24 27.40 -3.70
N SER A 400 -16.43 26.60 -3.01
CA SER A 400 -15.26 25.95 -3.63
C SER A 400 -15.61 25.11 -4.86
N GLN A 401 -16.80 24.50 -4.87
CA GLN A 401 -17.31 23.73 -6.01
C GLN A 401 -17.57 24.57 -7.27
N ASP A 402 -17.80 25.88 -7.11
CA ASP A 402 -18.06 26.82 -8.20
C ASP A 402 -16.77 27.19 -8.95
N LEU A 403 -15.60 26.81 -8.43
CA LEU A 403 -14.30 27.11 -9.02
C LEU A 403 -13.69 25.84 -9.63
N ILE A 404 -13.04 25.97 -10.78
CA ILE A 404 -11.94 25.09 -11.19
C ILE A 404 -10.61 25.75 -10.84
N PRO A 405 -9.58 24.97 -10.47
CA PRO A 405 -8.23 25.49 -10.28
C PRO A 405 -7.74 26.23 -11.52
N TYR A 406 -7.17 27.41 -11.34
CA TYR A 406 -6.52 28.14 -12.43
C TYR A 406 -5.20 27.42 -12.79
N ARG A 407 -5.10 26.97 -14.03
CA ARG A 407 -4.04 26.03 -14.47
C ARG A 407 -2.77 26.71 -14.98
N GLY A 408 -2.68 28.04 -14.88
CA GLY A 408 -1.56 28.81 -15.44
C GLY A 408 -1.48 28.71 -16.97
N PRO A 409 -0.45 29.31 -17.59
CA PRO A 409 -0.20 29.16 -19.02
C PRO A 409 0.16 27.70 -19.36
N ALA A 410 -0.20 27.26 -20.57
CA ALA A 410 0.02 25.89 -21.06
C ALA A 410 1.49 25.43 -21.04
N ASN A 411 2.44 26.37 -21.04
CA ASN A 411 3.87 26.11 -20.97
C ASN A 411 4.42 26.54 -19.60
N GLN A 412 4.56 25.58 -18.70
CA GLN A 412 5.26 25.78 -17.43
C GLN A 412 6.77 25.70 -17.68
N LYS A 413 7.51 26.72 -17.26
CA LYS A 413 8.97 26.73 -17.33
C LYS A 413 9.52 25.74 -16.30
N ILE A 414 10.45 24.88 -16.72
CA ILE A 414 11.14 23.95 -15.82
C ILE A 414 12.32 24.69 -15.19
N VAL A 415 12.44 24.62 -13.86
CA VAL A 415 13.53 25.23 -13.09
C VAL A 415 14.23 24.20 -12.22
N THR A 416 15.49 24.44 -11.92
CA THR A 416 16.23 23.70 -10.90
C THR A 416 15.91 24.30 -9.52
N ARG A 417 15.46 23.46 -8.60
CA ARG A 417 15.20 23.80 -7.19
C ARG A 417 16.23 23.10 -6.30
N VAL A 418 16.96 23.88 -5.51
CA VAL A 418 17.85 23.34 -4.47
C VAL A 418 17.11 23.42 -3.14
N GLU A 419 16.90 22.28 -2.50
CA GLU A 419 16.29 22.20 -1.18
C GLU A 419 17.37 21.93 -0.13
N LYS A 420 17.53 22.89 0.80
CA LYS A 420 18.54 22.84 1.86
C LYS A 420 18.01 22.19 3.12
N ASN A 421 16.69 22.13 3.31
CA ASN A 421 16.08 21.45 4.44
C ASN A 421 15.82 19.98 4.09
N TRP A 422 16.91 19.26 3.83
CA TRP A 422 16.91 17.87 3.39
C TRP A 422 17.19 16.91 4.54
N PHE A 423 16.28 15.95 4.78
CA PHE A 423 16.32 14.99 5.89
C PHE A 423 16.12 13.55 5.37
N PRO A 424 17.10 12.99 4.65
CA PRO A 424 16.98 11.67 4.02
C PRO A 424 17.06 10.48 4.97
N LEU A 425 17.65 10.65 6.15
CA LEU A 425 17.96 9.57 7.07
C LEU A 425 16.92 9.45 8.17
N VAL A 426 16.86 8.27 8.80
CA VAL A 426 16.00 7.99 9.95
C VAL A 426 16.86 7.48 11.09
N GLU A 427 16.69 8.06 12.27
CA GLU A 427 17.34 7.63 13.51
C GLU A 427 16.32 7.12 14.53
N SER A 428 16.76 6.19 15.36
CA SER A 428 15.95 5.67 16.46
C SER A 428 16.08 6.56 17.69
N ARG A 429 14.95 6.90 18.32
CA ARG A 429 14.89 7.67 19.57
C ARG A 429 14.55 6.82 20.79
N LEU A 430 13.80 5.74 20.58
CA LEU A 430 13.45 4.79 21.64
C LEU A 430 13.42 3.39 21.07
N THR A 431 14.01 2.44 21.80
CA THR A 431 14.00 1.03 21.44
C THR A 431 13.62 0.16 22.63
N VAL A 432 13.16 -1.04 22.34
CA VAL A 432 12.96 -2.11 23.32
C VAL A 432 13.55 -3.42 22.83
N ARG A 433 14.12 -4.20 23.74
CA ARG A 433 14.46 -5.59 23.45
C ARG A 433 13.17 -6.36 23.14
N ARG A 434 13.16 -7.21 22.11
CA ARG A 434 11.98 -8.04 21.80
C ARG A 434 11.67 -8.99 22.97
N PRO A 435 10.46 -8.94 23.57
CA PRO A 435 10.07 -9.86 24.63
C PRO A 435 9.72 -11.25 24.05
N SER A 436 9.53 -12.25 24.92
CA SER A 436 8.97 -13.54 24.50
C SER A 436 7.53 -13.38 24.00
N GLY A 437 6.79 -12.43 24.56
CA GLY A 437 5.43 -12.12 24.15
C GLY A 437 4.74 -11.13 25.08
N TYR A 438 3.43 -11.01 24.91
CA TYR A 438 2.57 -10.14 25.71
C TYR A 438 1.37 -10.91 26.24
N LEU A 439 0.93 -10.56 27.45
CA LEU A 439 -0.29 -11.05 28.08
C LEU A 439 -1.34 -9.94 28.05
N ILE A 440 -2.53 -10.27 27.56
CA ILE A 440 -3.64 -9.33 27.37
C ILE A 440 -4.83 -9.87 28.19
N PRO A 441 -5.37 -9.10 29.14
CA PRO A 441 -6.56 -9.51 29.90
C PRO A 441 -7.76 -9.77 28.98
N SER A 442 -8.57 -10.77 29.34
CA SER A 442 -9.77 -11.19 28.59
C SER A 442 -10.80 -10.08 28.34
N GLY A 443 -10.82 -9.03 29.17
CA GLY A 443 -11.65 -7.85 28.98
C GLY A 443 -11.22 -6.92 27.84
N ARG A 444 -10.15 -7.25 27.10
CA ARG A 444 -9.58 -6.48 25.98
C ARG A 444 -9.70 -7.21 24.64
N LEU A 445 -10.86 -7.81 24.39
CA LEU A 445 -11.13 -8.59 23.18
C LEU A 445 -10.93 -7.77 21.89
N GLU A 446 -11.20 -6.47 21.93
CA GLU A 446 -11.01 -5.55 20.80
C GLU A 446 -9.56 -5.49 20.29
N ILE A 447 -8.58 -5.71 21.18
CA ILE A 447 -7.16 -5.75 20.82
C ILE A 447 -6.86 -7.09 20.14
N VAL A 448 -7.40 -8.18 20.68
CA VAL A 448 -7.17 -9.54 20.19
C VAL A 448 -7.78 -9.72 18.79
N GLU A 449 -8.99 -9.25 18.57
CA GLU A 449 -9.64 -9.27 17.25
C GLU A 449 -8.83 -8.50 16.21
N LEU A 450 -8.30 -7.33 16.56
CA LEU A 450 -7.43 -6.57 15.68
C LEU A 450 -6.13 -7.32 15.36
N LEU A 451 -5.49 -7.93 16.36
CA LEU A 451 -4.27 -8.72 16.15
C LEU A 451 -4.53 -9.87 15.16
N LEU A 452 -5.67 -10.56 15.28
CA LEU A 452 -6.06 -11.59 14.32
C LEU A 452 -6.27 -11.02 12.90
N GLN A 453 -6.83 -9.82 12.76
CA GLN A 453 -6.98 -9.15 11.45
C GLN A 453 -5.63 -8.81 10.82
N HIS A 454 -4.61 -8.52 11.62
CA HIS A 454 -3.22 -8.41 11.18
C HIS A 454 -2.57 -9.76 10.83
N GLY A 455 -3.25 -10.89 11.03
CA GLY A 455 -2.70 -12.23 10.84
C GLY A 455 -1.79 -12.69 11.99
N ILE A 456 -1.84 -12.00 13.13
CA ILE A 456 -1.08 -12.33 14.32
C ILE A 456 -1.81 -13.44 15.06
N LYS A 457 -1.13 -14.56 15.27
CA LYS A 457 -1.67 -15.67 16.06
C LYS A 457 -1.74 -15.27 17.53
N VAL A 458 -2.92 -15.48 18.11
CA VAL A 458 -3.20 -15.26 19.52
C VAL A 458 -3.59 -16.60 20.15
N GLN A 459 -3.10 -16.84 21.36
CA GLN A 459 -3.43 -18.01 22.15
C GLN A 459 -4.14 -17.58 23.43
N MET A 460 -4.88 -18.48 24.06
CA MET A 460 -5.65 -18.24 25.27
C MET A 460 -5.22 -19.21 26.37
N LEU A 461 -5.19 -18.73 27.61
CA LEU A 461 -4.86 -19.54 28.78
C LEU A 461 -5.99 -20.53 29.09
N GLU A 462 -5.66 -21.83 29.15
CA GLU A 462 -6.64 -22.89 29.45
C GLU A 462 -7.02 -22.93 30.95
N LYS A 463 -6.11 -22.45 31.81
CA LYS A 463 -6.27 -22.41 33.27
C LYS A 463 -5.61 -21.16 33.85
N ASP A 464 -6.00 -20.79 35.06
CA ASP A 464 -5.35 -19.74 35.83
C ASP A 464 -3.84 -20.02 35.96
N ALA A 465 -3.03 -18.99 35.73
CA ALA A 465 -1.57 -19.07 35.78
C ALA A 465 -1.00 -17.86 36.54
N SER A 466 -0.12 -18.13 37.50
CA SER A 466 0.67 -17.07 38.13
C SER A 466 1.97 -16.91 37.35
N VAL A 467 2.15 -15.72 36.77
CA VAL A 467 3.23 -15.42 35.81
C VAL A 467 4.02 -14.23 36.30
N GLU A 468 5.35 -14.33 36.23
CA GLU A 468 6.21 -13.17 36.38
C GLU A 468 6.22 -12.38 35.07
N VAL A 469 5.74 -11.15 35.13
CA VAL A 469 5.62 -10.24 34.00
C VAL A 469 6.26 -8.91 34.34
N VAL A 470 6.60 -8.15 33.30
CA VAL A 470 6.91 -6.72 33.43
C VAL A 470 5.62 -5.95 33.21
N ALA A 471 5.21 -5.21 34.23
CA ALA A 471 4.13 -4.24 34.15
C ALA A 471 4.72 -2.83 34.06
N TYR A 472 4.20 -2.01 33.15
CA TYR A 472 4.64 -0.63 32.97
C TYR A 472 3.79 0.29 33.84
N LYS A 473 4.37 0.80 34.93
CA LYS A 473 3.74 1.81 35.77
C LYS A 473 3.99 3.20 35.20
N ILE A 474 2.95 4.00 35.10
CA ILE A 474 3.01 5.29 34.41
C ILE A 474 3.47 6.36 35.39
N THR A 475 4.59 7.01 35.10
CA THR A 475 5.18 8.03 35.97
C THR A 475 4.84 9.44 35.51
N ASP A 476 4.60 9.61 34.21
CA ASP A 476 4.24 10.89 33.61
C ASP A 476 3.53 10.67 32.26
N ILE A 477 2.54 11.50 31.95
CA ILE A 477 1.80 11.42 30.70
C ILE A 477 1.26 12.78 30.29
N VAL A 478 1.49 13.13 29.02
CA VAL A 478 0.80 14.20 28.31
C VAL A 478 0.00 13.53 27.19
N PRO A 479 -1.33 13.44 27.32
CA PRO A 479 -2.17 12.77 26.33
C PRO A 479 -2.04 13.40 24.94
N ALA A 480 -2.44 12.63 23.92
CA ALA A 480 -2.49 13.12 22.56
C ALA A 480 -3.57 14.20 22.40
N SER A 481 -3.27 15.22 21.59
CA SER A 481 -4.21 16.30 21.26
C SER A 481 -5.25 15.91 20.20
N ALA A 482 -5.04 14.82 19.45
CA ALA A 482 -5.96 14.29 18.46
C ALA A 482 -5.82 12.76 18.32
N ASP A 483 -6.86 12.10 17.80
CA ASP A 483 -6.79 10.70 17.39
C ASP A 483 -5.68 10.51 16.33
N TYR A 484 -5.13 9.30 16.21
CA TYR A 484 -3.95 8.94 15.39
C TYR A 484 -2.59 9.38 15.97
N LEU A 485 -2.55 10.33 16.91
CA LEU A 485 -1.32 10.73 17.57
C LEU A 485 -1.08 9.88 18.80
N ALA A 486 0.17 9.43 18.99
CA ALA A 486 0.59 8.89 20.27
C ALA A 486 0.59 10.00 21.34
N PRO A 487 0.55 9.65 22.64
CA PRO A 487 0.72 10.64 23.71
C PRO A 487 1.95 11.50 23.46
N GLU A 488 1.80 12.84 23.56
CA GLU A 488 2.89 13.80 23.34
C GLU A 488 4.08 13.53 24.26
N ARG A 489 3.80 12.99 25.45
CA ARG A 489 4.80 12.44 26.35
C ARG A 489 4.21 11.27 27.14
N ILE A 490 5.00 10.23 27.33
CA ILE A 490 4.67 9.11 28.23
C ILE A 490 5.95 8.49 28.76
N GLU A 491 6.09 8.51 30.09
CA GLU A 491 7.19 7.90 30.82
C GLU A 491 6.67 6.74 31.65
N VAL A 492 7.42 5.64 31.64
CA VAL A 492 7.04 4.40 32.30
C VAL A 492 8.17 3.86 33.17
N GLN A 493 7.80 3.30 34.31
CA GLN A 493 8.68 2.53 35.17
C GLN A 493 8.34 1.05 35.02
N PRO A 494 9.21 0.22 34.42
CA PRO A 494 9.00 -1.22 34.36
C PRO A 494 9.16 -1.85 35.76
N GLU A 495 8.16 -2.61 36.19
CA GLU A 495 8.18 -3.35 37.45
C GLU A 495 7.95 -4.84 37.19
N LYS A 496 8.83 -5.69 37.73
CA LYS A 496 8.62 -7.14 37.72
C LYS A 496 7.61 -7.51 38.79
N ILE A 497 6.46 -8.00 38.36
CA ILE A 497 5.39 -8.41 39.25
C ILE A 497 5.00 -9.85 38.98
N LYS A 498 4.61 -10.55 40.04
CA LYS A 498 3.98 -11.87 39.93
C LYS A 498 2.47 -11.68 39.87
N ALA A 499 1.91 -11.66 38.67
CA ALA A 499 0.49 -11.45 38.43
C ALA A 499 -0.26 -12.78 38.25
N LEU A 500 -1.55 -12.80 38.62
CA LEU A 500 -2.44 -13.94 38.37
C LEU A 500 -3.26 -13.64 37.11
N PHE A 501 -2.99 -14.39 36.04
CA PHE A 501 -3.80 -14.38 34.83
C PHE A 501 -4.83 -15.50 34.92
N LYS A 502 -6.04 -15.22 34.43
CA LYS A 502 -7.19 -16.11 34.51
C LYS A 502 -7.30 -16.96 33.26
N LYS A 503 -7.96 -18.12 33.40
CA LYS A 503 -8.50 -18.83 32.24
C LYS A 503 -9.28 -17.85 31.36
N GLY A 504 -8.94 -17.81 30.07
CA GLY A 504 -9.54 -16.88 29.12
C GLY A 504 -8.70 -15.64 28.80
N ASP A 505 -7.67 -15.33 29.59
CA ASP A 505 -6.71 -14.29 29.22
C ASP A 505 -5.85 -14.74 28.04
N PHE A 506 -5.34 -13.78 27.28
CA PHE A 506 -4.67 -14.04 26.01
C PHE A 506 -3.16 -13.90 26.12
N PHE A 507 -2.46 -14.70 25.32
CA PHE A 507 -1.01 -14.66 25.12
C PHE A 507 -0.70 -14.47 23.64
N VAL A 508 0.18 -13.50 23.35
CA VAL A 508 0.66 -13.19 22.00
C VAL A 508 2.16 -13.38 21.98
N SER A 509 2.62 -14.45 21.33
CA SER A 509 4.04 -14.74 21.18
C SER A 509 4.70 -13.78 20.18
N CYS A 510 5.90 -13.28 20.48
CA CYS A 510 6.70 -12.56 19.48
C CYS A 510 7.40 -13.50 18.49
N LEU A 511 7.33 -14.83 18.70
CA LEU A 511 7.95 -15.84 17.83
C LEU A 511 7.03 -16.19 16.65
N GLN A 512 6.77 -15.21 15.79
CA GLN A 512 5.94 -15.35 14.59
C GLN A 512 6.31 -14.26 13.55
N PRO A 513 5.80 -14.32 12.30
CA PRO A 513 6.21 -13.38 11.25
C PRO A 513 6.07 -11.89 11.62
N ALA A 514 5.10 -11.55 12.46
CA ALA A 514 4.87 -10.21 12.99
C ALA A 514 5.81 -9.80 14.14
N ALA A 515 6.95 -10.46 14.33
CA ALA A 515 7.86 -10.28 15.48
C ALA A 515 8.31 -8.83 15.73
N ASN A 516 8.37 -8.01 14.69
CA ASN A 516 8.70 -6.59 14.79
C ASN A 516 7.45 -5.70 14.96
N LEU A 517 6.31 -6.12 14.40
CA LEU A 517 5.06 -5.38 14.50
C LEU A 517 4.46 -5.46 15.91
N ILE A 518 4.49 -6.64 16.55
CA ILE A 518 3.83 -6.87 17.84
C ILE A 518 4.29 -5.86 18.91
N PRO A 519 5.60 -5.62 19.15
CA PRO A 519 6.01 -4.60 20.12
C PRO A 519 5.64 -3.18 19.69
N CYS A 520 5.66 -2.85 18.40
CA CYS A 520 5.17 -1.56 17.93
C CYS A 520 3.69 -1.36 18.28
N LEU A 521 2.86 -2.40 18.16
CA LEU A 521 1.43 -2.32 18.49
C LEU A 521 1.15 -2.21 19.99
N LEU A 522 1.91 -2.97 20.81
CA LEU A 522 1.54 -3.26 22.20
C LEU A 522 2.38 -2.55 23.27
N GLU A 523 3.46 -1.85 22.91
CA GLU A 523 4.26 -1.08 23.88
C GLU A 523 3.66 0.31 24.13
N PRO A 524 3.54 0.77 25.40
CA PRO A 524 2.89 2.03 25.73
C PRO A 524 3.61 3.27 25.18
N GLN A 525 4.92 3.17 24.95
CA GLN A 525 5.74 4.28 24.45
C GLN A 525 5.89 4.31 22.92
N SER A 526 5.22 3.41 22.18
CA SER A 526 5.31 3.38 20.72
C SER A 526 4.51 4.51 20.07
N GLU A 527 5.15 5.20 19.11
CA GLU A 527 4.50 6.19 18.25
C GLU A 527 3.59 5.55 17.18
N TYR A 528 3.76 4.24 16.96
CA TYR A 528 3.04 3.47 15.94
C TYR A 528 1.95 2.56 16.53
N GLY A 529 1.81 2.56 17.85
CA GLY A 529 1.05 1.56 18.59
C GLY A 529 -0.43 1.85 18.75
N LEU A 530 -1.16 0.88 19.32
CA LEU A 530 -2.61 0.99 19.52
C LEU A 530 -3.00 2.11 20.49
N ILE A 531 -2.08 2.54 21.35
CA ILE A 531 -2.29 3.63 22.30
C ILE A 531 -2.68 4.96 21.63
N ARG A 532 -2.31 5.16 20.36
CA ARG A 532 -2.61 6.37 19.59
C ARG A 532 -4.08 6.50 19.18
N TYR A 533 -4.85 5.41 19.26
CA TYR A 533 -6.24 5.42 18.84
C TYR A 533 -7.18 5.41 20.03
N PHE A 534 -8.03 6.43 20.11
CA PHE A 534 -8.96 6.60 21.22
C PHE A 534 -9.93 5.42 21.37
N LYS A 535 -10.24 4.73 20.27
CA LYS A 535 -11.08 3.52 20.23
C LYS A 535 -10.65 2.45 21.23
N PHE A 536 -9.34 2.23 21.42
CA PHE A 536 -8.83 1.16 22.28
C PHE A 536 -8.74 1.56 23.76
N ARG A 537 -8.94 2.84 24.11
CA ARG A 537 -8.93 3.32 25.51
C ARG A 537 -7.73 2.78 26.29
N LEU A 538 -6.54 2.96 25.69
CA LEU A 538 -5.27 2.44 26.19
C LEU A 538 -4.45 3.49 26.93
N VAL A 539 -4.83 4.77 26.87
CA VAL A 539 -4.17 5.86 27.60
C VAL A 539 -4.49 5.72 29.10
N PRO A 540 -3.50 5.42 29.96
CA PRO A 540 -3.68 5.21 31.40
C PRO A 540 -3.59 6.51 32.21
N GLU A 541 -3.96 6.48 33.49
CA GLU A 541 -3.69 7.58 34.44
C GLU A 541 -2.30 7.47 35.07
N ILE A 542 -1.78 8.57 35.64
CA ILE A 542 -0.50 8.57 36.36
C ILE A 542 -0.62 7.68 37.60
N LYS A 543 0.40 6.85 37.86
CA LYS A 543 0.48 5.79 38.90
C LYS A 543 -0.26 4.49 38.58
N ASP A 544 -1.09 4.45 37.55
CA ASP A 544 -1.67 3.21 37.07
C ASP A 544 -0.67 2.37 36.28
N TYR A 545 -1.03 1.11 36.03
CA TYR A 545 -0.30 0.24 35.12
C TYR A 545 -0.93 0.25 33.74
N PHE A 546 -0.10 0.15 32.70
CA PHE A 546 -0.57 -0.08 31.34
C PHE A 546 -1.34 -1.40 31.24
N ALA A 547 -2.34 -1.45 30.37
CA ALA A 547 -3.31 -2.55 30.30
C ALA A 547 -2.75 -3.87 29.73
N ILE A 548 -1.55 -3.84 29.14
CA ILE A 548 -0.90 -4.99 28.50
C ILE A 548 0.39 -5.30 29.25
N TYR A 549 0.61 -6.58 29.55
CA TYR A 549 1.74 -7.04 30.34
C TYR A 549 2.79 -7.69 29.43
N ARG A 550 4.06 -7.38 29.70
CA ARG A 550 5.18 -7.86 28.90
C ARG A 550 5.78 -9.12 29.54
N LEU A 551 6.00 -10.16 28.72
CA LEU A 551 6.65 -11.39 29.15
C LEU A 551 8.08 -11.45 28.59
N GLU A 552 9.10 -11.23 29.44
CA GLU A 552 10.50 -11.24 28.98
C GLU A 552 10.98 -12.65 28.62
N GLU A 553 10.69 -13.62 29.49
CA GLU A 553 11.15 -14.99 29.37
C GLU A 553 10.02 -15.95 29.01
N PRO A 554 10.28 -16.99 28.20
CA PRO A 554 9.26 -17.94 27.79
C PRO A 554 8.78 -18.69 29.03
N ALA A 555 7.50 -18.98 29.07
CA ALA A 555 6.93 -19.74 30.15
C ALA A 555 5.99 -20.81 29.58
N SER A 556 5.95 -21.93 30.29
CA SER A 556 5.22 -23.12 29.86
C SER A 556 3.92 -23.23 30.66
N TRP A 557 2.82 -22.89 30.00
CA TRP A 557 1.47 -23.11 30.50
C TRP A 557 0.60 -23.65 29.36
N PRO A 558 -0.48 -24.37 29.69
CA PRO A 558 -1.39 -24.86 28.66
C PRO A 558 -2.07 -23.68 27.96
N LEU A 559 -1.88 -23.64 26.65
CA LEU A 559 -2.40 -22.64 25.73
C LEU A 559 -3.28 -23.35 24.69
N ILE A 560 -4.35 -22.68 24.30
CA ILE A 560 -5.15 -23.07 23.15
C ILE A 560 -5.16 -21.93 22.14
N ASP A 561 -5.12 -22.23 20.85
CA ASP A 561 -5.19 -21.20 19.82
C ASP A 561 -6.57 -20.51 19.89
N PHE A 562 -6.57 -19.18 19.84
CA PHE A 562 -7.80 -18.40 19.87
C PHE A 562 -8.33 -18.23 18.44
N GLU A 563 -9.48 -18.83 18.18
CA GLU A 563 -10.20 -18.69 16.92
C GLU A 563 -11.29 -17.63 17.05
N ASN A 564 -11.31 -16.66 16.12
CA ASN A 564 -12.44 -15.74 16.01
C ASN A 564 -13.47 -16.33 15.05
N TRP A 565 -14.61 -16.75 15.61
CA TRP A 565 -15.72 -17.34 14.86
C TRP A 565 -16.56 -16.31 14.09
N SER A 566 -16.23 -15.02 14.19
CA SER A 566 -16.93 -13.93 13.53
C SER A 566 -16.30 -13.64 12.17
N TYR A 567 -16.68 -14.40 11.14
CA TYR A 567 -16.43 -14.08 9.73
C TYR A 567 -17.57 -14.54 8.84
#